data_AF-A0AAW0BXZ1-F1
#
_entry.id   AF-A0AAW0BXZ1-F1
#
_cell.length_a   1.000
_cell.length_b   1.000
_cell.length_c   1.000
_cell.angle_alpha   90.00
_cell.angle_beta   90.00
_cell.angle_gamma   90.00
#
_symmetry.space_group_name_H-M   'P 1'
#
loop_
_entity.id
_entity.type
_entity.pdbx_description
1 polymer ?
#
loop_
_entity_poly.entity_id
_entity_poly.type
_entity_poly.pdbx_seq_one_letter_code
_entity_poly.pdbx_strand_id
1 'polypeptide(L)'
;MNMCVMLELSLSAIDDIDVDDPEDEGEERRRSDPLVPVKQAGDPVSVTNRHTPYWKTSGKGFLTRPPAVTDMYQVGDIYVHKNEDDRGALQVWLLDRERKWYYIPHGEVVPHPTDPTKFFKLNGEKPSWVKEDTLRRQGVR
;
A
#
# COMPACT_ATOMS: atom_id res chain seq x y z
N MET A 1 -53.17 -15.84 48.44
CA MET A 1 -52.67 -15.16 49.65
C MET A 1 -51.18 -14.92 49.46
N ASN A 2 -50.76 -13.67 49.61
CA ASN A 2 -49.40 -13.22 49.89
C ASN A 2 -48.32 -13.47 48.81
N MET A 3 -47.44 -12.54 48.47
CA MET A 3 -47.18 -11.19 48.94
C MET A 3 -46.34 -10.49 47.85
N CYS A 4 -46.65 -9.21 47.58
CA CYS A 4 -45.74 -8.27 46.94
C CYS A 4 -44.46 -8.16 47.79
N VAL A 5 -43.30 -8.19 47.14
CA VAL A 5 -42.06 -7.70 47.75
C VAL A 5 -41.62 -6.50 46.92
N MET A 6 -41.90 -5.32 47.47
CA MET A 6 -41.35 -4.04 47.02
C MET A 6 -39.88 -4.02 47.46
N LEU A 7 -38.95 -3.94 46.52
CA LEU A 7 -37.58 -3.56 46.83
C LEU A 7 -37.49 -2.04 46.75
N GLU A 8 -37.48 -1.40 47.92
CA GLU A 8 -37.06 -0.02 48.08
C GLU A 8 -35.54 0.05 47.91
N LEU A 9 -35.08 0.74 46.88
CA LEU A 9 -33.68 1.15 46.77
C LEU A 9 -33.58 2.56 47.32
N SER A 10 -32.92 2.67 48.46
CA SER A 10 -32.53 3.90 49.13
C SER A 10 -31.69 4.79 48.20
N LEU A 11 -32.21 5.98 47.91
CA LEU A 11 -31.46 7.11 47.35
C LEU A 11 -30.59 7.72 48.45
N SER A 12 -29.33 7.31 48.52
CA SER A 12 -28.30 8.07 49.25
C SER A 12 -27.59 9.01 48.29
N ALA A 13 -27.68 10.30 48.61
CA ALA A 13 -27.02 11.42 47.98
C ALA A 13 -25.53 11.15 47.67
N ILE A 14 -25.10 11.56 46.49
CA ILE A 14 -23.70 11.65 46.11
C ILE A 14 -23.46 13.12 45.78
N ASP A 15 -22.48 13.67 46.50
CA ASP A 15 -21.90 15.01 46.41
C ASP A 15 -21.75 15.56 44.98
N ASP A 16 -22.04 16.86 44.87
CA ASP A 16 -21.58 17.75 43.83
C ASP A 16 -20.05 17.62 43.65
N ILE A 17 -19.66 16.98 42.54
CA ILE A 17 -18.29 17.01 42.04
C ILE A 17 -18.29 17.94 40.83
N ASP A 18 -17.98 19.21 41.07
CA ASP A 18 -17.40 20.11 40.06
C ASP A 18 -15.98 19.60 39.79
N VAL A 19 -15.83 18.80 38.72
CA VAL A 19 -14.51 18.55 38.12
C VAL A 19 -14.48 19.30 36.82
N ASP A 20 -13.60 20.31 36.83
CA ASP A 20 -13.14 21.09 35.70
C ASP A 20 -13.09 20.27 34.41
N ASP A 21 -13.55 20.92 33.35
CA ASP A 21 -13.45 20.55 31.94
C ASP A 21 -12.01 20.84 31.44
N PRO A 22 -11.14 19.83 31.24
CA PRO A 22 -10.00 19.98 30.35
C PRO A 22 -10.43 19.63 28.94
N GLU A 23 -10.81 20.67 28.20
CA GLU A 23 -10.63 20.86 26.76
C GLU A 23 -10.19 19.59 26.01
N ASP A 24 -11.18 18.84 25.51
CA ASP A 24 -11.01 17.83 24.47
C ASP A 24 -10.70 18.53 23.13
N GLU A 25 -9.52 19.14 23.02
CA GLU A 25 -9.01 19.70 21.78
C GLU A 25 -7.66 19.07 21.44
N GLY A 26 -7.69 18.13 20.50
CA GLY A 26 -6.48 17.76 19.78
C GLY A 26 -6.28 16.29 19.53
N GLU A 27 -7.32 15.53 19.18
CA GLU A 27 -7.09 14.42 18.25
C GLU A 27 -6.75 15.04 16.89
N GLU A 28 -5.50 15.53 16.80
CA GLU A 28 -4.80 15.83 15.57
C GLU A 28 -4.73 14.49 14.83
N ARG A 29 -5.84 14.18 14.15
CA ARG A 29 -5.91 13.18 13.10
C ARG A 29 -4.76 13.55 12.20
N ARG A 30 -3.62 12.88 12.41
CA ARG A 30 -2.49 12.82 11.51
C ARG A 30 -3.05 12.26 10.22
N ARG A 31 -3.71 13.12 9.44
CA ARG A 31 -3.98 12.90 8.03
C ARG A 31 -2.58 12.76 7.48
N SER A 32 -2.12 11.51 7.40
CA SER A 32 -0.86 11.20 6.74
C SER A 32 -1.00 11.83 5.38
N ASP A 33 -0.18 12.84 5.11
CA ASP A 33 -0.24 13.57 3.85
C ASP A 33 -0.32 12.54 2.72
N PRO A 34 -1.22 12.74 1.75
CA PRO A 34 -1.42 11.76 0.68
C PRO A 34 -0.06 11.51 0.02
N LEU A 35 0.42 10.26 0.08
CA LEU A 35 1.70 9.88 -0.51
C LEU A 35 1.67 10.19 -1.99
N VAL A 36 2.41 11.21 -2.42
CA VAL A 36 2.47 11.63 -3.82
C VAL A 36 3.44 10.70 -4.56
N PRO A 37 2.99 9.90 -5.54
CA PRO A 37 3.87 9.05 -6.33
C PRO A 37 4.86 9.87 -7.16
N VAL A 38 6.15 9.50 -7.08
CA VAL A 38 7.21 10.13 -7.89
C VAL A 38 7.58 9.19 -9.03
N LYS A 39 7.57 9.71 -10.27
CA LYS A 39 8.00 8.94 -11.45
C LYS A 39 9.52 8.79 -11.44
N GLN A 40 9.99 7.55 -11.46
CA GLN A 40 11.39 7.19 -11.58
C GLN A 40 11.64 6.48 -12.91
N ALA A 41 12.72 6.83 -13.58
CA ALA A 41 13.28 6.00 -14.64
C ALA A 41 14.30 5.06 -13.98
N GLY A 42 14.06 3.75 -13.99
CA GLY A 42 15.07 2.80 -13.53
C GLY A 42 16.26 2.81 -14.49
N ASP A 43 17.47 3.09 -14.01
CA ASP A 43 18.69 2.86 -14.79
C ASP A 43 18.71 1.42 -15.31
N PRO A 44 19.18 1.17 -16.54
CA PRO A 44 19.18 -0.16 -17.12
C PRO A 44 20.12 -1.05 -16.32
N VAL A 45 19.56 -1.90 -15.46
CA VAL A 45 20.21 -3.17 -15.12
C VAL A 45 19.91 -4.11 -16.29
N SER A 46 20.63 -3.84 -17.38
CA SER A 46 20.83 -4.60 -18.63
C SER A 46 19.85 -5.76 -18.89
N VAL A 47 18.96 -5.58 -19.88
CA VAL A 47 18.62 -6.57 -20.96
C VAL A 47 17.90 -5.87 -22.15
N THR A 48 17.39 -4.65 -22.01
CA THR A 48 16.88 -3.87 -23.16
C THR A 48 17.26 -2.39 -23.07
N ASN A 49 17.60 -1.79 -24.22
CA ASN A 49 17.99 -0.38 -24.43
C ASN A 49 16.91 0.67 -24.06
N ARG A 50 15.95 0.36 -23.18
CA ARG A 50 14.92 1.29 -22.71
C ARG A 50 14.70 1.12 -21.21
N HIS A 51 14.78 2.23 -20.49
CA HIS A 51 14.43 2.33 -19.09
C HIS A 51 12.98 1.85 -18.88
N THR A 52 12.74 1.05 -17.85
CA THR A 52 11.37 0.77 -17.39
C THR A 52 10.96 1.93 -16.49
N PRO A 53 10.05 2.83 -16.92
CA PRO A 53 9.52 3.84 -16.03
C PRO A 53 8.67 3.15 -14.97
N TYR A 54 8.78 3.61 -13.73
CA TYR A 54 7.93 3.16 -12.64
C TYR A 54 7.69 4.32 -11.68
N TRP A 55 6.68 4.18 -10.84
CA TRP A 55 6.32 5.17 -9.85
C TRP A 55 6.73 4.64 -8.48
N LYS A 56 7.30 5.49 -7.63
CA LYS A 56 7.74 5.11 -6.29
C LYS A 56 7.15 6.03 -5.23
N THR A 57 6.80 5.45 -4.09
CA THR A 57 6.65 6.16 -2.82
C THR A 57 7.46 5.47 -1.73
N SER A 58 7.77 6.21 -0.68
CA SER A 58 8.26 5.68 0.58
C SER A 58 7.38 6.24 1.69
N GLY A 59 7.03 5.42 2.66
CA GLY A 59 6.21 5.85 3.79
C GLY A 59 6.05 4.77 4.84
N LYS A 60 5.34 5.12 5.90
CA LYS A 60 5.04 4.22 7.01
C LYS A 60 3.86 3.30 6.72
N GLY A 61 3.95 2.07 7.21
CA GLY A 61 2.94 1.03 7.03
C GLY A 61 2.81 0.52 5.60
N PHE A 62 2.02 -0.54 5.44
CA PHE A 62 1.65 -1.06 4.14
C PHE A 62 0.43 -0.33 3.58
N LEU A 63 0.42 -0.11 2.27
CA LEU A 63 -0.75 0.44 1.61
C LEU A 63 -1.83 -0.64 1.50
N THR A 64 -3.05 -0.28 1.90
CA THR A 64 -4.25 -1.13 1.75
C THR A 64 -4.81 -1.12 0.34
N ARG A 65 -4.44 -0.12 -0.46
CA ARG A 65 -4.85 0.06 -1.84
C ARG A 65 -3.75 0.74 -2.65
N PRO A 66 -3.66 0.46 -3.95
CA PRO A 66 -2.76 1.16 -4.85
C PRO A 66 -3.14 2.64 -4.98
N PRO A 67 -2.28 3.48 -5.57
CA PRO A 67 -2.58 4.88 -5.81
C PRO A 67 -3.88 5.04 -6.61
N ALA A 68 -4.65 6.07 -6.27
CA ALA A 68 -5.79 6.46 -7.09
C ALA A 68 -5.30 6.72 -8.52
N VAL A 69 -5.97 6.13 -9.50
CA VAL A 69 -5.64 6.30 -10.92
C VAL A 69 -5.73 7.79 -11.24
N THR A 70 -4.58 8.40 -11.54
CA THR A 70 -4.52 9.73 -12.13
C THR A 70 -4.38 9.58 -13.64
N ASP A 71 -4.77 10.59 -14.41
CA ASP A 71 -4.65 10.61 -15.88
C ASP A 71 -3.20 10.44 -16.40
N MET A 72 -2.23 10.40 -15.50
CA MET A 72 -0.81 10.27 -15.78
C MET A 72 -0.33 8.82 -15.99
N TYR A 73 -1.16 7.80 -15.70
CA TYR A 73 -0.75 6.39 -15.76
C TYR A 73 -1.13 5.68 -17.06
N GLN A 74 -0.25 4.81 -17.53
CA GLN A 74 -0.44 3.99 -18.75
C GLN A 74 -0.42 2.50 -18.43
N VAL A 75 -1.08 1.72 -19.28
CA VAL A 75 -1.07 0.25 -19.21
C VAL A 75 0.38 -0.26 -19.21
N GLY A 76 0.72 -1.12 -18.25
CA GLY A 76 2.08 -1.62 -18.06
C GLY A 76 2.94 -0.76 -17.14
N ASP A 77 2.41 0.35 -16.61
CA ASP A 77 3.06 1.10 -15.54
C ASP A 77 3.14 0.27 -14.26
N ILE A 78 4.26 0.46 -13.56
CA ILE A 78 4.57 -0.22 -12.31
C ILE A 78 4.55 0.82 -11.20
N TYR A 79 3.96 0.48 -10.06
CA TYR A 79 4.04 1.26 -8.84
C TYR A 79 4.72 0.46 -7.74
N VAL A 80 5.66 1.08 -7.04
CA VAL A 80 6.43 0.49 -5.95
C VAL A 80 6.26 1.36 -4.71
N HIS A 81 5.85 0.74 -3.61
CA HIS A 81 5.84 1.38 -2.30
C HIS A 81 6.90 0.73 -1.41
N LYS A 82 7.73 1.56 -0.79
CA LYS A 82 8.68 1.13 0.24
C LYS A 82 8.09 1.43 1.62
N ASN A 83 7.78 0.37 2.37
CA ASN A 83 7.36 0.48 3.76
C ASN A 83 8.59 0.67 4.66
N GLU A 84 8.69 1.84 5.28
CA GLU A 84 9.80 2.22 6.15
C GLU A 84 9.76 1.54 7.52
N ASP A 85 8.60 1.09 7.99
CA ASP A 85 8.46 0.44 9.30
C ASP A 85 8.87 -1.04 9.27
N ASP A 86 8.76 -1.69 8.11
CA ASP A 86 9.08 -3.11 7.95
C ASP A 86 10.38 -3.34 7.18
N ARG A 87 11.49 -2.80 7.71
CA ARG A 87 12.86 -2.97 7.16
C ARG A 87 12.99 -2.59 5.67
N GLY A 88 12.13 -1.72 5.15
CA GLY A 88 12.12 -1.37 3.73
C GLY A 88 11.42 -2.39 2.84
N ALA A 89 10.50 -3.20 3.37
CA ALA A 89 9.69 -4.13 2.58
C ALA A 89 8.99 -3.42 1.43
N LEU A 90 8.98 -4.08 0.27
CA LEU A 90 8.45 -3.52 -0.96
C LEU A 90 7.09 -4.12 -1.28
N GLN A 91 6.12 -3.26 -1.58
CA GLN A 91 4.88 -3.64 -2.24
C GLN A 91 4.91 -3.17 -3.68
N VAL A 92 4.47 -4.02 -4.60
CA VAL A 92 4.47 -3.71 -6.03
C VAL A 92 3.06 -3.89 -6.59
N TRP A 93 2.66 -2.96 -7.46
CA TRP A 93 1.43 -3.05 -8.23
C TRP A 93 1.69 -2.82 -9.71
N LEU A 94 0.89 -3.47 -10.54
CA LEU A 94 0.94 -3.38 -12.00
C LEU A 94 -0.42 -2.93 -12.54
N LEU A 95 -0.40 -1.96 -13.46
CA LEU A 95 -1.61 -1.48 -14.13
C LEU A 95 -1.87 -2.31 -15.40
N ASP A 96 -3.04 -2.94 -15.48
CA ASP A 96 -3.45 -3.73 -16.66
C ASP A 96 -4.10 -2.88 -17.77
N ARG A 97 -4.56 -3.56 -18.83
CA ARG A 97 -5.26 -2.94 -19.97
C ARG A 97 -6.61 -2.32 -19.59
N GLU A 98 -7.27 -2.83 -18.56
CA GLU A 98 -8.55 -2.35 -18.05
C GLU A 98 -8.38 -1.18 -17.05
N ARG A 99 -7.16 -0.67 -16.86
CA ARG A 99 -6.80 0.34 -15.86
C ARG A 99 -7.07 -0.11 -14.43
N LYS A 100 -6.93 -1.40 -14.16
CA LYS A 100 -6.98 -2.00 -12.82
C LYS A 100 -5.58 -2.28 -12.32
N TRP A 101 -5.37 -2.01 -11.04
CA TRP A 101 -4.13 -2.31 -10.35
C TRP A 101 -4.16 -3.72 -9.77
N TYR A 102 -3.09 -4.47 -9.98
CA TYR A 102 -2.90 -5.80 -9.39
C TYR A 102 -1.68 -5.78 -8.49
N TYR A 103 -1.85 -6.23 -7.26
CA TYR A 103 -0.73 -6.46 -6.36
C TYR A 103 0.10 -7.65 -6.86
N ILE A 104 1.41 -7.49 -6.88
CA ILE A 104 2.36 -8.55 -7.23
C ILE A 104 3.04 -9.01 -5.94
N PRO A 105 2.79 -10.25 -5.49
CA PRO A 105 3.50 -10.83 -4.36
C PRO A 105 5.01 -10.87 -4.62
N HIS A 106 5.79 -10.67 -3.55
CA HIS A 106 7.24 -10.67 -3.68
C HIS A 106 7.76 -12.03 -4.17
N GLY A 107 8.61 -12.00 -5.20
CA GLY A 107 9.20 -13.19 -5.81
C GLY A 107 8.38 -13.82 -6.93
N GLU A 108 7.15 -13.34 -7.17
CA GLU A 108 6.37 -13.78 -8.32
C GLU A 108 6.85 -13.14 -9.63
N VAL A 109 6.69 -13.90 -10.70
CA VAL A 109 6.94 -13.46 -12.07
C VAL A 109 5.60 -13.37 -12.79
N VAL A 110 5.30 -12.20 -13.34
CA VAL A 110 4.04 -11.97 -14.07
C VAL A 110 4.31 -11.47 -15.49
N PRO A 111 3.54 -11.92 -16.50
CA PRO A 111 3.72 -11.44 -17.88
C PRO A 111 3.31 -9.98 -18.04
N HIS A 112 3.92 -9.28 -18.99
CA HIS A 112 3.56 -7.89 -19.30
C HIS A 112 2.15 -7.84 -19.92
N PRO A 113 1.25 -6.94 -19.46
CA PRO A 113 -0.15 -6.96 -19.87
C PRO A 113 -0.36 -6.81 -21.39
N THR A 114 0.48 -6.04 -22.06
CA THR A 114 0.42 -5.82 -23.52
C THR A 114 1.41 -6.64 -24.35
N ASP A 115 2.36 -7.32 -23.72
CA ASP A 115 3.48 -7.99 -24.41
C ASP A 115 3.85 -9.29 -23.69
N PRO A 116 3.22 -10.43 -24.01
CA PRO A 116 3.41 -11.67 -23.26
C PRO A 116 4.83 -12.26 -23.35
N THR A 117 5.72 -11.69 -24.18
CA THR A 117 7.13 -12.10 -24.26
C THR A 117 8.00 -11.47 -23.17
N LYS A 118 7.45 -10.48 -22.46
CA LYS A 118 8.08 -9.78 -21.34
C LYS A 118 7.44 -10.20 -20.03
N PHE A 119 8.26 -10.25 -19.00
CA PHE A 119 7.88 -10.66 -17.66
C PHE A 119 8.45 -9.67 -16.65
N PHE A 120 7.69 -9.43 -15.58
CA PHE A 120 8.06 -8.57 -14.50
C PHE A 120 9.06 -9.28 -13.59
N LYS A 121 10.08 -8.55 -13.17
CA LYS A 121 10.99 -8.97 -12.11
C LYS A 121 11.37 -7.79 -11.24
N LEU A 122 11.42 -8.02 -9.93
CA LEU A 122 12.00 -7.08 -8.97
C LEU A 122 13.48 -7.43 -8.75
N ASN A 123 14.39 -6.50 -9.08
CA ASN A 123 15.83 -6.67 -8.87
C ASN A 123 16.29 -5.73 -7.75
N GLY A 124 16.30 -6.23 -6.51
CA GLY A 124 16.52 -5.38 -5.33
C GLY A 124 15.35 -4.40 -5.17
N GLU A 125 15.62 -3.09 -5.19
CA GLU A 125 14.58 -2.06 -5.14
C GLU A 125 14.04 -1.63 -6.51
N LYS A 126 14.65 -2.08 -7.62
CA LYS A 126 14.31 -1.60 -8.97
C LYS A 126 13.46 -2.62 -9.72
N PRO A 127 12.23 -2.27 -10.16
CA PRO A 127 11.44 -3.12 -11.03
C PRO A 127 11.97 -3.12 -12.46
N SER A 128 11.83 -4.23 -13.17
CA SER A 128 12.24 -4.34 -14.58
C SER A 128 11.40 -5.33 -15.36
N TRP A 129 11.16 -5.01 -16.64
CA TRP A 129 10.65 -5.97 -17.62
C TRP A 129 11.81 -6.74 -18.25
N VAL A 130 11.75 -8.06 -18.19
CA VAL A 130 12.77 -8.96 -18.73
C VAL A 130 12.16 -9.93 -19.74
N LYS A 131 12.96 -10.43 -20.67
CA LYS A 131 12.51 -11.46 -21.62
C LYS A 131 12.44 -12.82 -20.93
N GLU A 132 11.57 -13.69 -21.43
CA GLU A 132 11.44 -15.06 -20.93
C GLU A 132 12.78 -15.82 -20.89
N ASP A 133 13.57 -15.74 -21.98
CA ASP A 133 14.88 -16.39 -22.06
C ASP A 133 15.85 -15.92 -20.97
N THR A 134 15.74 -14.66 -20.55
CA THR A 134 16.55 -14.10 -19.47
C THR A 134 16.17 -14.72 -18.13
N LEU A 135 14.87 -14.92 -17.87
CA LEU A 135 14.39 -15.59 -16.65
C LEU A 135 14.88 -17.04 -16.60
N ARG A 136 14.75 -17.76 -17.72
CA ARG A 136 15.22 -19.15 -17.85
C ARG A 136 16.71 -19.28 -17.56
N ARG A 137 17.55 -18.36 -18.08
CA ARG A 137 18.99 -18.32 -17.80
C ARG A 137 19.33 -18.02 -16.35
N GLN A 138 18.47 -17.29 -15.65
CA GLN A 138 18.62 -16.95 -14.23
C GLN A 138 18.03 -18.01 -13.30
N GLY A 139 17.53 -19.13 -13.84
CA GLY A 139 16.91 -20.21 -13.06
C GLY A 139 15.56 -19.83 -12.45
N VAL A 140 14.96 -18.73 -12.90
CA VAL A 140 13.62 -18.31 -12.48
C VAL A 140 12.64 -19.04 -13.41
N ARG A 141 11.85 -19.95 -12.83
CA ARG A 141 10.87 -20.76 -13.54
C ARG A 141 9.47 -20.16 -13.46
#